data_AF-A0A962UJ96-F1
#
_entry.id   AF-A0A962UJ96-F1
#
_cell.length_a   1.000
_cell.length_b   1.000
_cell.length_c   1.000
_cell.angle_alpha   90.00
_cell.angle_beta   90.00
_cell.angle_gamma   90.00
#
_symmetry.space_group_name_H-M   'P 1'
#
loop_
_entity.id
_entity.type
_entity.pdbx_description
1 polymer ?
#
loop_
_entity_poly.entity_id
_entity_poly.type
_entity_poly.pdbx_seq_one_letter_code
_entity_poly.pdbx_strand_id
1 'polypeptide(L)'
;MPSAQTHATKPTDALDHIRGILGRQSVERELAGRSAGPRHELQHELLLRQQKGALWREVNQLHPADIAFVLENLPLTERRAVWEEVEPRHNGAVLLEVSDAVRANLLDWMDRQEVLDVTTHLD
;
A
#
# COMPACT_ATOMS: atom_id res chain seq x y z
N MET A 1 3.02 -1.42 -32.75
CA MET A 1 2.73 -1.07 -31.35
C MET A 1 3.44 -2.09 -30.48
N PRO A 2 4.46 -1.73 -29.68
CA PRO A 2 5.03 -2.68 -28.74
C PRO A 2 4.06 -2.80 -27.56
N SER A 3 3.50 -3.99 -27.37
CA SER A 3 2.77 -4.34 -26.16
C SER A 3 3.71 -4.19 -24.97
N ALA A 4 3.34 -3.37 -24.00
CA ALA A 4 4.05 -3.25 -22.74
C ALA A 4 3.97 -4.62 -22.04
N GLN A 5 5.02 -5.41 -22.19
CA GLN A 5 5.25 -6.60 -21.38
C GLN A 5 5.60 -6.10 -19.99
N THR A 6 4.57 -5.86 -19.16
CA THR A 6 4.73 -5.76 -17.72
C THR A 6 5.43 -7.04 -17.30
N HIS A 7 6.67 -6.93 -16.82
CA HIS A 7 7.33 -8.07 -16.18
C HIS A 7 6.38 -8.56 -15.10
N ALA A 8 5.77 -9.72 -15.29
CA ALA A 8 4.89 -10.34 -14.31
C ALA A 8 5.76 -10.78 -13.14
N THR A 9 6.08 -9.85 -12.26
CA THR A 9 6.60 -10.13 -10.92
C THR A 9 5.62 -11.11 -10.30
N LYS A 10 6.10 -12.25 -9.79
CA LYS A 10 5.17 -13.20 -9.18
C LYS A 10 4.51 -12.51 -7.98
N PRO A 11 3.22 -12.76 -7.70
CA PRO A 11 2.54 -12.15 -6.55
C PRO A 11 3.27 -12.37 -5.22
N THR A 12 3.96 -13.52 -5.09
CA THR A 12 4.82 -13.85 -3.95
C THR A 12 6.03 -12.92 -3.82
N ASP A 13 6.66 -12.57 -4.94
CA ASP A 13 7.84 -11.71 -4.97
C ASP A 13 7.45 -10.28 -4.58
N ALA A 14 6.28 -9.81 -5.03
CA ALA A 14 5.71 -8.53 -4.63
C ALA A 14 5.39 -8.48 -3.13
N LEU A 15 4.76 -9.54 -2.59
CA LEU A 15 4.47 -9.66 -1.16
C LEU A 15 5.75 -9.64 -0.31
N ASP A 16 6.76 -10.41 -0.68
CA ASP A 16 8.03 -10.46 0.05
C ASP A 16 8.76 -9.12 -0.01
N HIS A 17 8.70 -8.44 -1.16
CA HIS A 17 9.27 -7.10 -1.30
C HIS A 17 8.57 -6.08 -0.39
N ILE A 18 7.24 -6.04 -0.40
CA ILE A 18 6.42 -5.14 0.42
C ILE A 18 6.64 -5.41 1.91
N ARG A 19 6.70 -6.67 2.34
CA ARG A 19 7.07 -7.04 3.72
C ARG A 19 8.45 -6.53 4.10
N GLY A 20 9.43 -6.61 3.18
CA GLY A 20 10.77 -6.06 3.39
C GLY A 20 10.78 -4.53 3.58
N ILE A 21 9.91 -3.81 2.87
CA ILE A 21 9.73 -2.36 3.05
C ILE A 21 9.11 -2.07 4.40
N LEU A 22 7.98 -2.71 4.72
CA LEU A 22 7.24 -2.51 5.98
C LEU A 22 8.10 -2.84 7.21
N GLY A 23 8.85 -3.95 7.17
CA GLY A 23 9.76 -4.34 8.23
C GLY A 23 10.85 -3.31 8.48
N ARG A 24 11.45 -2.76 7.43
CA ARG A 24 12.46 -1.69 7.52
C ARG A 24 11.88 -0.41 8.13
N GLN A 25 10.71 0.02 7.67
CA GLN A 25 10.00 1.19 8.20
C GLN A 25 9.63 1.04 9.68
N SER A 26 9.31 -0.18 10.13
CA SER A 26 9.01 -0.48 11.53
C SER A 26 10.24 -0.26 12.42
N VAL A 27 11.38 -0.83 12.03
CA VAL A 27 12.67 -0.67 12.75
C VAL A 27 13.10 0.80 12.78
N GLU A 28 13.02 1.49 11.65
CA GLU A 28 13.39 2.91 11.55
C GLU A 28 12.53 3.79 12.48
N ARG A 29 11.22 3.54 12.57
CA ARG A 29 10.33 4.25 13.49
C ARG A 29 10.64 3.96 14.96
N GLU A 30 10.93 2.70 15.30
CA GLU A 30 11.31 2.31 16.66
C GLU A 30 12.62 3.00 17.09
N LEU A 31 13.61 3.07 16.21
CA LEU A 31 14.86 3.77 16.45
C LEU A 31 14.67 5.29 16.56
N ALA A 32 13.85 5.87 15.66
CA ALA A 32 13.59 7.30 15.67
C ALA A 32 12.83 7.75 16.94
N GLY A 33 11.95 6.91 17.48
CA GLY A 33 11.25 7.17 18.74
C GLY A 33 12.17 7.16 19.98
N ARG A 34 13.36 6.54 19.88
CA ARG A 34 14.35 6.47 20.98
C ARG A 34 15.28 7.70 21.04
N SER A 35 15.38 8.45 19.94
CA SER A 35 16.31 9.58 19.80
C SER A 35 15.55 10.92 19.88
N ALA A 36 15.33 11.44 21.09
CA ALA A 36 14.65 12.72 21.30
C ALA A 36 15.63 13.91 21.27
N GLY A 37 15.51 14.78 20.27
CA GLY A 37 16.20 16.08 20.22
C GLY A 37 15.76 16.99 19.06
N PRO A 38 15.90 18.33 19.14
CA PRO A 38 15.31 19.28 18.17
C PRO A 38 15.84 19.19 16.72
N ARG A 39 17.06 18.67 16.50
CA ARG A 39 17.59 18.39 15.15
C ARG A 39 16.99 17.13 14.52
N HIS A 40 16.39 16.26 15.33
CA HIS A 40 15.86 14.96 14.91
C HIS A 40 14.47 15.10 14.29
N GLU A 41 13.69 16.14 14.62
CA GLU A 41 12.33 16.36 14.11
C GLU A 41 12.29 16.56 12.58
N LEU A 42 13.14 17.43 12.04
CA LEU A 42 13.22 17.65 10.57
C LEU A 42 13.72 16.41 9.81
N GLN A 43 14.64 15.66 10.42
CA GLN A 43 15.13 14.40 9.84
C GLN A 43 14.04 13.33 9.87
N HIS A 44 13.23 13.30 10.93
CA HIS A 44 12.09 12.41 11.08
C HIS A 44 11.02 12.68 10.01
N GLU A 45 10.67 13.95 9.76
CA GLU A 45 9.71 14.30 8.70
C GLU A 45 10.20 13.91 7.29
N LEU A 46 11.48 14.13 6.98
CA LEU A 46 12.06 13.74 5.70
C LEU A 46 12.06 12.22 5.53
N LEU A 47 12.42 11.48 6.58
CA LEU A 47 12.41 10.02 6.59
C LEU A 47 10.99 9.48 6.33
N LEU A 48 9.98 9.99 7.04
CA LEU A 48 8.58 9.58 6.83
C LEU A 48 8.12 9.82 5.39
N ARG A 49 8.49 10.96 4.79
CA ARG A 49 8.17 11.26 3.39
C ARG A 49 8.84 10.28 2.43
N GLN A 50 10.11 9.95 2.64
CA GLN A 50 10.85 8.99 1.80
C GLN A 50 10.27 7.57 1.92
N GLN A 51 9.92 7.15 3.14
CA GLN A 51 9.32 5.86 3.42
C GLN A 51 7.99 5.69 2.68
N LYS A 52 7.09 6.68 2.77
CA LYS A 52 5.83 6.69 2.02
C LYS A 52 6.06 6.59 0.52
N GLY A 53 6.97 7.39 -0.02
CA GLY A 53 7.29 7.39 -1.45
C GLY A 53 7.92 6.08 -1.97
N ALA A 54 8.51 5.25 -1.11
CA ALA A 54 8.98 3.92 -1.49
C ALA A 54 7.81 2.92 -1.57
N LEU A 55 6.99 2.82 -0.52
CA LEU A 55 5.85 1.91 -0.49
C LEU A 55 4.83 2.25 -1.59
N TRP A 56 4.50 3.52 -1.74
CA TRP A 56 3.60 4.02 -2.77
C TRP A 56 4.05 3.63 -4.19
N ARG A 57 5.36 3.77 -4.50
CA ARG A 57 5.90 3.45 -5.82
C ARG A 57 5.78 1.97 -6.12
N GLU A 58 6.10 1.12 -5.16
CA GLU A 58 6.01 -0.33 -5.37
C GLU A 58 4.56 -0.76 -5.56
N VAL A 59 3.66 -0.32 -4.67
CA VAL A 59 2.25 -0.72 -4.71
C VAL A 59 1.58 -0.28 -6.02
N ASN A 60 1.76 0.97 -6.45
CA ASN A 60 1.05 1.52 -7.62
C ASN A 60 1.66 1.15 -8.98
N GLN A 61 2.71 0.34 -8.99
CA GLN A 61 3.22 -0.31 -10.21
C GLN A 61 2.68 -1.73 -10.40
N LEU A 62 2.03 -2.29 -9.37
CA LEU A 62 1.47 -3.64 -9.42
C LEU A 62 0.13 -3.67 -10.15
N HIS A 63 -0.20 -4.84 -10.71
CA HIS A 63 -1.54 -5.10 -11.21
C HIS A 63 -2.53 -5.16 -10.03
N PRO A 64 -3.80 -4.73 -10.17
CA PRO A 64 -4.79 -4.80 -9.09
C PRO A 64 -4.91 -6.19 -8.43
N ALA A 65 -4.81 -7.27 -9.21
CA ALA A 65 -4.80 -8.64 -8.70
C ALA A 65 -3.58 -8.95 -7.80
N ASP A 66 -2.41 -8.40 -8.10
CA ASP A 66 -1.22 -8.56 -7.26
C ASP A 66 -1.33 -7.71 -5.97
N ILE A 67 -1.89 -6.50 -6.07
CA ILE A 67 -2.22 -5.67 -4.89
C ILE A 67 -3.20 -6.41 -3.98
N ALA A 68 -4.26 -6.99 -4.56
CA ALA A 68 -5.23 -7.80 -3.83
C ALA A 68 -4.53 -8.97 -3.11
N PHE A 69 -3.72 -9.75 -3.82
CA PHE A 69 -2.95 -10.85 -3.24
C PHE A 69 -2.09 -10.40 -2.06
N VAL A 70 -1.41 -9.25 -2.18
CA VAL A 70 -0.62 -8.68 -1.08
C VAL A 70 -1.51 -8.36 0.11
N LEU A 71 -2.61 -7.61 -0.09
CA LEU A 71 -3.51 -7.21 0.99
C LEU A 71 -4.10 -8.42 1.74
N GLU A 72 -4.44 -9.51 1.05
CA GLU A 72 -4.96 -10.72 1.68
C GLU A 72 -3.94 -11.42 2.59
N ASN A 73 -2.65 -11.33 2.24
CA ASN A 73 -1.56 -12.03 2.92
C ASN A 73 -0.83 -11.16 3.95
N LEU A 74 -1.30 -9.93 4.20
CA LEU A 74 -0.77 -9.05 5.24
C LEU A 74 -1.61 -9.07 6.52
N PRO A 75 -0.97 -8.95 7.70
CA PRO A 75 -1.64 -8.62 8.95
C PRO A 75 -2.45 -7.32 8.84
N LEU A 76 -3.49 -7.16 9.67
CA LEU A 76 -4.46 -6.06 9.56
C LEU A 76 -3.81 -4.66 9.55
N THR A 77 -2.82 -4.43 10.42
CA THR A 77 -2.10 -3.14 10.52
C THR A 77 -1.25 -2.83 9.28
N GLU A 78 -0.55 -3.85 8.76
CA GLU A 78 0.26 -3.73 7.55
C GLU A 78 -0.61 -3.57 6.30
N ARG A 79 -1.72 -4.32 6.24
CA ARG A 79 -2.72 -4.19 5.18
C ARG A 79 -3.26 -2.77 5.10
N ARG A 80 -3.60 -2.16 6.23
CA ARG A 80 -4.06 -0.77 6.26
C ARG A 80 -3.00 0.19 5.73
N ALA A 81 -1.75 0.03 6.15
CA ALA A 81 -0.65 0.87 5.66
C ALA A 81 -0.43 0.74 4.15
N VAL A 82 -0.61 -0.46 3.58
CA VAL A 82 -0.55 -0.66 2.12
C VAL A 82 -1.76 -0.03 1.42
N TRP A 83 -2.97 -0.23 1.95
CA TRP A 83 -4.20 0.31 1.37
C TRP A 83 -4.20 1.83 1.30
N GLU A 84 -3.71 2.51 2.34
CA GLU A 84 -3.58 3.98 2.39
C GLU A 84 -2.64 4.55 1.31
N GLU A 85 -1.80 3.71 0.70
CA GLU A 85 -0.89 4.11 -0.38
C GLU A 85 -1.40 3.71 -1.78
N VAL A 86 -2.53 2.98 -1.89
CA VAL A 86 -3.12 2.61 -3.20
C VAL A 86 -3.76 3.85 -3.84
N GLU A 87 -3.43 4.11 -5.10
CA GLU A 87 -4.03 5.21 -5.85
C GLU A 87 -5.51 4.94 -6.16
N PRO A 88 -6.38 5.96 -6.12
CA PRO A 88 -7.82 5.82 -6.36
C PRO A 88 -8.19 5.09 -7.65
N ARG A 89 -7.39 5.23 -8.72
CA ARG A 89 -7.57 4.53 -10.00
C ARG A 89 -7.51 3.00 -9.89
N HIS A 90 -6.84 2.48 -8.87
CA HIS A 90 -6.73 1.04 -8.62
C HIS A 90 -7.81 0.52 -7.66
N ASN A 91 -8.39 1.39 -6.82
CA ASN A 91 -9.29 0.98 -5.73
C ASN A 91 -10.44 0.09 -6.20
N GLY A 92 -11.15 0.47 -7.27
CA GLY A 92 -12.27 -0.32 -7.79
C GLY A 92 -11.87 -1.71 -8.24
N ALA A 93 -10.81 -1.80 -9.05
CA ALA A 93 -10.29 -3.09 -9.51
C ALA A 93 -9.80 -3.94 -8.34
N VAL A 94 -9.07 -3.37 -7.39
CA VAL A 94 -8.60 -4.11 -6.20
C VAL A 94 -9.77 -4.62 -5.37
N LEU A 95 -10.80 -3.80 -5.17
CA LEU A 95 -12.01 -4.21 -4.44
C LEU A 95 -12.76 -5.35 -5.13
N LEU A 96 -12.64 -5.55 -6.44
CA LEU A 96 -13.23 -6.69 -7.14
C LEU A 96 -12.41 -7.98 -6.95
N GLU A 97 -11.09 -7.86 -6.87
CA GLU A 97 -10.16 -8.99 -6.82
C GLU A 97 -10.03 -9.62 -5.41
N VAL A 98 -10.23 -8.84 -4.34
CA VAL A 98 -10.13 -9.34 -2.96
C VAL A 98 -11.34 -10.19 -2.53
N SER A 99 -11.14 -11.05 -1.53
CA SER A 99 -12.21 -11.75 -0.82
C SER A 99 -13.15 -10.81 -0.06
N ASP A 100 -14.38 -11.27 0.23
CA ASP A 100 -15.39 -10.48 0.96
C ASP A 100 -14.90 -9.99 2.32
N ALA A 101 -14.16 -10.82 3.05
CA ALA A 101 -13.65 -10.46 4.37
C ALA A 101 -12.62 -9.34 4.30
N VAL A 102 -11.77 -9.34 3.27
CA VAL A 102 -10.78 -8.27 3.06
C VAL A 102 -11.49 -7.03 2.52
N ARG A 103 -12.40 -7.17 1.54
CA ARG A 103 -13.22 -6.09 0.99
C ARG A 103 -13.95 -5.29 2.07
N ALA A 104 -14.56 -5.96 3.04
CA ALA A 104 -15.23 -5.31 4.16
C ALA A 104 -14.27 -4.41 4.97
N ASN A 105 -13.07 -4.90 5.29
CA ASN A 105 -12.06 -4.09 5.99
C ASN A 105 -11.63 -2.86 5.19
N LEU A 106 -11.45 -3.01 3.86
CA LEU A 106 -11.03 -1.90 3.00
C LEU A 106 -12.11 -0.82 2.92
N LEU A 107 -13.37 -1.23 2.73
CA LEU A 107 -14.52 -0.33 2.71
C LEU A 107 -14.71 0.41 4.05
N ASP A 108 -14.45 -0.25 5.18
CA ASP A 108 -14.51 0.37 6.52
C ASP A 108 -13.45 1.46 6.71
N TRP A 109 -12.36 1.46 5.92
CA TRP A 109 -11.31 2.47 5.97
C TRP A 109 -11.49 3.59 4.95
N MET A 110 -12.40 3.43 3.99
CA MET A 110 -12.68 4.44 2.97
C MET A 110 -13.68 5.48 3.47
N ASP A 111 -13.47 6.73 3.08
CA ASP A 111 -14.47 7.78 3.31
C ASP A 111 -15.65 7.62 2.35
N ARG A 112 -16.84 8.12 2.74
CA ARG A 112 -18.07 7.96 1.96
C ARG A 112 -17.95 8.47 0.51
N GLN A 113 -17.21 9.55 0.28
CA GLN A 113 -17.00 10.09 -1.07
C GLN A 113 -16.13 9.16 -1.91
N GLU A 114 -15.09 8.58 -1.32
CA GLU A 114 -14.20 7.63 -1.99
C GLU A 114 -14.94 6.37 -2.42
N VAL A 115 -15.86 5.86 -1.59
CA VAL A 115 -16.70 4.71 -1.94
C VAL A 115 -17.59 5.02 -3.16
N LEU A 116 -18.16 6.22 -3.23
CA LEU A 116 -18.98 6.63 -4.37
C LEU A 116 -18.14 6.75 -5.65
N ASP A 117 -16.97 7.38 -5.55
CA ASP A 117 -16.06 7.53 -6.69
C ASP A 117 -15.61 6.16 -7.23
N VAL A 118 -15.36 5.17 -6.36
CA VAL A 118 -15.05 3.82 -6.83
C VAL A 118 -16.21 3.23 -7.62
N THR A 119 -17.46 3.37 -7.16
CA THR A 119 -18.61 2.84 -7.88
C THR A 119 -18.85 3.47 -9.25
N THR A 120 -18.38 4.70 -9.49
CA THR A 120 -18.51 5.37 -10.79
C THR A 120 -17.41 5.03 -11.79
N HIS A 121 -16.28 4.48 -11.32
CA HIS A 121 -15.13 4.11 -12.18
C HIS A 121 -15.09 2.61 -12.51
N LEU A 122 -16.15 1.86 -12.16
CA LEU A 122 -16.36 0.47 -12.55
C LEU A 122 -17.13 0.43 -13.88
N ASP A 123 -16.42 0.61 -15.01
CA ASP A 123 -16.94 0.37 -16.37
C ASP A 123 -16.42 -0.96 -16.94
#